data_AF-A0A2A2TFA8-F1
#
_entry.id   AF-A0A2A2TFA8-F1
#
_cell.length_a   1.000
_cell.length_b   1.000
_cell.length_c   1.000
_cell.angle_alpha   90.00
_cell.angle_beta   90.00
_cell.angle_gamma   90.00
#
_symmetry.space_group_name_H-M   'P 1'
#
loop_
_entity.id
_entity.type
_entity.pdbx_description
1 polymer ?
#
loop_
_entity_poly.entity_id
_entity_poly.type
_entity_poly.pdbx_seq_one_letter_code
_entity_poly.pdbx_strand_id
1 'polypeptide(L)'
;MEVDKIIRLRSNLCLWTAPPEYSGRGRRRIHGRKFKLLDESTWDEPAQTIELEDEKLGRLKIRLWYELHLRKSPLHPMSVILVERLKPDGSKRIAKPMWLAFIGKSMPSCTEIFQYYLRRFGVDHWYRFAKQRLHWTLPKLSTPEQSDRWSDLMPLITWQLWLARDIVKDNPLPWQKTAPKLTPGRVAQSIGAILAVIHTPAKPPKLRGKSPGWKPEQTRKRRINYPVVKKRTTTRTKKQPQPA
;
A
#
# COMPACT_ATOMS: atom_id res chain seq x y z
N MET A 1 -8.17 -14.32 -10.12
CA MET A 1 -9.03 -13.63 -9.14
C MET A 1 -9.22 -12.21 -9.64
N GLU A 2 -10.44 -11.84 -10.03
CA GLU A 2 -10.75 -10.46 -10.40
C GLU A 2 -10.87 -9.65 -9.11
N VAL A 3 -10.21 -8.50 -9.05
CA VAL A 3 -10.12 -7.67 -7.85
C VAL A 3 -10.48 -6.24 -8.23
N ASP A 4 -11.36 -5.64 -7.44
CA ASP A 4 -11.74 -4.24 -7.58
C ASP A 4 -10.57 -3.32 -7.15
N LYS A 5 -10.38 -2.22 -7.87
CA LYS A 5 -9.22 -1.35 -7.75
C LYS A 5 -9.65 0.07 -7.44
N ILE A 6 -9.01 0.66 -6.43
CA ILE A 6 -9.12 2.08 -6.10
C ILE A 6 -7.76 2.71 -6.37
N ILE A 7 -7.70 3.69 -7.28
CA ILE A 7 -6.46 4.27 -7.76
C ILE A 7 -6.48 5.78 -7.52
N ARG A 8 -5.38 6.32 -6.99
CA ARG A 8 -5.20 7.78 -6.89
C ARG A 8 -4.83 8.34 -8.25
N LEU A 9 -5.63 9.28 -8.75
CA LEU A 9 -5.30 10.01 -9.98
C LEU A 9 -4.52 11.28 -9.66
N ARG A 10 -3.54 11.60 -10.52
CA ARG A 10 -2.87 12.90 -10.49
C ARG A 10 -3.80 13.95 -11.06
N SER A 11 -3.85 15.13 -10.44
CA SER A 11 -4.76 16.21 -10.85
C SER A 11 -4.52 16.71 -12.27
N ASN A 12 -3.32 16.55 -12.84
CA ASN A 12 -3.01 16.99 -14.21
C ASN A 12 -3.36 15.98 -15.30
N LEU A 13 -4.09 14.91 -14.97
CA LEU A 13 -4.53 13.94 -15.98
C LEU A 13 -5.69 14.50 -16.82
N CYS A 14 -5.72 14.03 -18.06
CA CYS A 14 -6.82 14.21 -18.99
C CYS A 14 -7.46 12.83 -19.19
N LEU A 15 -8.78 12.79 -19.13
CA LEU A 15 -9.62 11.63 -19.38
C LEU A 15 -10.55 11.93 -20.55
N TRP A 16 -11.26 10.90 -21.02
CA TRP A 16 -12.20 11.00 -22.12
C TRP A 16 -13.48 10.26 -21.77
N THR A 17 -14.61 10.77 -22.25
CA THR A 17 -15.88 10.05 -22.23
C THR A 17 -15.94 9.03 -23.36
N ALA A 18 -16.93 8.14 -23.30
CA ALA A 18 -17.31 7.28 -24.42
C ALA A 18 -17.45 8.08 -25.74
N PRO A 19 -17.04 7.52 -26.88
CA PRO A 19 -17.20 8.17 -28.17
C PRO A 19 -18.69 8.36 -28.51
N PRO A 20 -19.05 9.44 -29.22
CA PRO A 20 -20.42 9.61 -29.71
C PRO A 20 -20.75 8.55 -30.77
N GLU A 21 -22.04 8.40 -31.07
CA GLU A 21 -22.51 7.52 -32.13
C GLU A 21 -21.80 7.79 -33.46
N TYR A 22 -21.54 6.71 -34.20
CA TYR A 22 -20.79 6.79 -35.43
C TYR A 22 -21.65 7.34 -36.56
N SER A 23 -21.24 8.46 -37.15
CA SER A 23 -21.96 9.13 -38.23
C SER A 23 -21.89 8.46 -39.61
N GLY A 24 -21.27 7.28 -39.71
CA GLY A 24 -21.14 6.54 -40.97
C GLY A 24 -19.96 6.95 -41.86
N ARG A 25 -19.29 8.09 -41.58
CA ARG A 25 -18.18 8.59 -42.41
C ARG A 25 -16.81 8.50 -41.70
N GLY A 26 -15.84 7.91 -42.40
CA GLY A 26 -14.43 7.89 -41.99
C GLY A 26 -14.10 6.89 -40.87
N ARG A 27 -13.01 7.13 -40.14
CA ARG A 27 -12.63 6.26 -39.02
C ARG A 27 -13.54 6.55 -37.81
N ARG A 28 -14.09 5.49 -37.20
CA ARG A 28 -14.83 5.58 -35.93
C ARG A 28 -14.02 6.34 -34.87
N ARG A 29 -14.66 7.28 -34.18
CA ARG A 29 -14.04 8.00 -33.05
C ARG A 29 -13.83 7.03 -31.90
N ILE A 30 -12.67 7.13 -31.26
CA ILE A 30 -12.28 6.29 -30.11
C ILE A 30 -12.59 7.00 -28.78
N HIS A 31 -12.67 8.33 -28.81
CA HIS A 31 -12.85 9.17 -27.63
C HIS A 31 -13.98 10.18 -27.88
N GLY A 32 -14.75 10.46 -26.84
CA GLY A 32 -15.70 11.57 -26.80
C GLY A 32 -15.05 12.86 -26.33
N ARG A 33 -15.71 13.54 -25.40
CA ARG A 33 -15.28 14.83 -24.86
C ARG A 33 -14.03 14.65 -23.99
N LYS A 34 -13.21 15.70 -23.93
CA LYS A 34 -12.04 15.75 -23.04
C LYS A 34 -12.49 16.17 -21.65
N PHE A 35 -12.08 15.42 -20.65
CA PHE A 35 -12.33 15.70 -19.24
C PHE A 35 -10.99 15.94 -18.54
N LYS A 36 -10.60 17.20 -18.32
CA LYS A 36 -9.33 17.54 -17.68
C LYS A 36 -9.54 17.73 -16.18
N LEU A 37 -8.85 16.95 -15.37
CA LEU A 37 -9.01 16.98 -13.90
C LEU A 37 -8.60 18.30 -13.23
N LEU A 38 -7.84 19.17 -13.92
CA LEU A 38 -7.44 20.49 -13.44
C LEU A 38 -8.40 21.62 -13.86
N ASP A 39 -9.26 21.38 -14.85
CA ASP A 39 -10.00 22.43 -15.55
C ASP A 39 -11.51 22.15 -15.43
N GLU A 40 -12.14 22.83 -14.47
CA GLU A 40 -13.55 22.62 -14.11
C GLU A 40 -14.50 22.92 -15.28
N SER A 41 -14.09 23.77 -16.23
CA SER A 41 -14.88 24.09 -17.43
C SER A 41 -15.07 22.89 -18.37
N THR A 42 -14.23 21.86 -18.24
CA THR A 42 -14.29 20.64 -19.05
C THR A 42 -15.12 19.53 -18.41
N TRP A 43 -15.65 19.75 -17.21
CA TRP A 43 -16.38 18.72 -16.50
C TRP A 43 -17.84 18.73 -16.95
N ASP A 44 -18.32 17.56 -17.40
CA ASP A 44 -19.76 17.35 -17.55
C ASP A 44 -20.44 17.29 -16.16
N GLU A 45 -21.76 17.30 -16.13
CA GLU A 45 -22.52 17.21 -14.87
C GLU A 45 -22.16 15.94 -14.09
N PRO A 46 -21.88 16.05 -12.77
CA PRO A 46 -21.58 14.90 -11.96
C PRO A 46 -22.82 14.02 -11.82
N ALA A 47 -22.67 12.72 -12.03
CA ALA A 47 -23.74 11.76 -11.87
C ALA A 47 -24.23 11.66 -10.42
N GLN A 48 -23.35 11.95 -9.46
CA GLN A 48 -23.72 12.06 -8.05
C GLN A 48 -22.87 13.12 -7.36
N THR A 49 -23.49 13.89 -6.47
CA THR A 49 -22.81 14.79 -5.54
C THR A 49 -23.28 14.49 -4.13
N ILE A 50 -22.32 14.28 -3.22
CA ILE A 50 -22.57 13.98 -1.81
C ILE A 50 -21.79 14.98 -0.97
N GLU A 51 -22.43 15.54 0.05
CA GLU A 51 -21.76 16.31 1.09
C GLU A 51 -21.83 15.54 2.39
N LEU A 52 -20.70 15.48 3.11
CA LEU A 52 -20.60 14.75 4.36
C LEU A 52 -19.73 15.51 5.36
N GLU A 53 -19.98 15.27 6.63
CA GLU A 53 -19.19 15.84 7.72
C GLU A 53 -18.32 14.74 8.33
N ASP A 54 -17.00 14.94 8.30
CA ASP A 54 -16.02 14.04 8.90
C ASP A 54 -15.41 14.70 10.14
N GLU A 55 -15.40 13.99 11.27
CA GLU A 55 -14.90 14.49 12.56
C GLU A 55 -13.47 15.05 12.49
N LYS A 56 -12.62 14.50 11.61
CA LYS A 56 -11.20 14.89 11.50
C LYS A 56 -10.93 15.79 10.32
N LEU A 57 -11.65 15.59 9.22
CA LEU A 57 -11.38 16.26 7.95
C LEU A 57 -12.31 17.45 7.69
N GLY A 58 -13.36 17.61 8.50
CA GLY A 58 -14.39 18.63 8.38
C GLY A 58 -15.40 18.29 7.28
N ARG A 59 -16.06 19.31 6.74
CA ARG A 59 -17.03 19.17 5.65
C ARG A 59 -16.34 18.77 4.35
N LEU A 60 -16.77 17.67 3.75
CA LEU A 60 -16.28 17.12 2.50
C LEU A 60 -17.37 17.16 1.44
N LYS A 61 -16.97 17.41 0.20
CA LYS A 61 -17.82 17.31 -0.99
C LYS A 61 -17.23 16.28 -1.92
N ILE A 62 -18.03 15.28 -2.27
CA ILE A 62 -17.65 14.18 -3.14
C ILE A 62 -18.50 14.24 -4.41
N ARG A 63 -17.85 14.23 -5.58
CA ARG A 63 -18.52 14.20 -6.88
C ARG A 63 -18.07 12.98 -7.67
N LEU A 64 -18.98 12.40 -8.44
CA LEU A 64 -18.77 11.18 -9.20
C LEU A 64 -19.11 11.36 -10.68
N TRP A 65 -18.26 10.82 -11.54
CA TRP A 65 -18.50 10.66 -12.97
C TRP A 65 -18.27 9.20 -13.37
N TYR A 66 -19.16 8.67 -14.22
CA TYR A 66 -19.05 7.32 -14.75
C TYR A 66 -18.38 7.29 -16.12
N GLU A 67 -17.93 6.10 -16.53
CA GLU A 67 -17.49 5.79 -17.89
C GLU A 67 -16.40 6.69 -18.49
N LEU A 68 -15.49 7.17 -17.64
CA LEU A 68 -14.31 7.90 -18.11
C LEU A 68 -13.15 6.93 -18.37
N HIS A 69 -12.36 7.18 -19.41
CA HIS A 69 -11.20 6.35 -19.73
C HIS A 69 -9.94 7.16 -20.02
N LEU A 70 -8.78 6.49 -19.89
CA LEU A 70 -7.49 7.04 -20.31
C LEU A 70 -7.34 6.92 -21.83
N ARG A 71 -6.63 7.87 -22.45
CA ARG A 71 -6.38 7.89 -23.90
C ARG A 71 -5.84 6.57 -24.45
N LYS A 72 -4.91 5.96 -23.70
CA LYS A 72 -4.22 4.74 -24.12
C LYS A 72 -5.00 3.46 -23.78
N SER A 73 -6.12 3.58 -23.07
CA SER A 73 -6.88 2.45 -22.54
C SER A 73 -8.39 2.69 -22.68
N PRO A 74 -8.90 2.90 -23.91
CA PRO A 74 -10.30 3.25 -24.13
C PRO A 74 -11.30 2.12 -23.82
N LEU A 75 -10.83 0.88 -23.79
CA LEU A 75 -11.64 -0.30 -23.46
C LEU A 75 -11.78 -0.54 -21.94
N HIS A 76 -11.20 0.33 -21.12
CA HIS A 76 -11.20 0.21 -19.67
C HIS A 76 -11.78 1.48 -19.04
N PRO A 77 -13.12 1.65 -19.11
CA PRO A 77 -13.79 2.75 -18.42
C PRO A 77 -13.63 2.60 -16.90
N MET A 78 -13.64 3.74 -16.22
CA MET A 78 -13.52 3.83 -14.77
C MET A 78 -14.45 4.90 -14.23
N SER A 79 -14.89 4.71 -12.99
CA SER A 79 -15.65 5.71 -12.27
C SER A 79 -14.70 6.65 -11.55
N VAL A 80 -14.81 7.95 -11.81
CA VAL A 80 -13.89 8.96 -11.29
C VAL A 80 -14.58 9.73 -10.18
N ILE A 81 -13.91 9.82 -9.03
CA ILE A 81 -14.42 10.46 -7.83
C ILE A 81 -13.52 11.63 -7.49
N LEU A 82 -14.10 12.80 -7.28
CA LEU A 82 -13.44 13.98 -6.75
C LEU A 82 -13.85 14.18 -5.30
N VAL A 83 -12.87 14.23 -4.39
CA VAL A 83 -13.06 14.56 -2.99
C VAL A 83 -12.45 15.93 -2.70
N GLU A 84 -13.28 16.88 -2.33
CA GLU A 84 -12.90 18.25 -1.96
C GLU A 84 -13.18 18.49 -0.48
N ARG A 85 -12.35 19.30 0.18
CA ARG A 85 -12.60 19.76 1.54
C ARG A 85 -13.16 21.18 1.49
N LEU A 86 -14.27 21.41 2.16
CA LEU A 86 -14.90 22.71 2.26
C LEU A 86 -14.52 23.40 3.59
N LYS A 87 -14.48 24.73 3.57
CA LYS A 87 -14.48 25.57 4.76
C LYS A 87 -15.90 25.58 5.37
N PRO A 88 -16.06 26.02 6.63
CA PRO A 88 -17.39 26.24 7.22
C PRO A 88 -18.29 27.11 6.34
N ASP A 89 -17.71 28.12 5.69
CA ASP A 89 -18.39 29.05 4.79
C ASP A 89 -18.76 28.44 3.42
N GLY A 90 -18.59 27.13 3.22
CA GLY A 90 -18.86 26.43 1.96
C GLY A 90 -17.81 26.63 0.86
N SER A 91 -16.85 27.54 1.04
CA SER A 91 -15.76 27.76 0.08
C SER A 91 -14.74 26.61 0.09
N LYS A 92 -14.08 26.34 -1.03
CA LYS A 92 -13.05 25.30 -1.11
C LYS A 92 -11.87 25.67 -0.20
N ARG A 93 -11.43 24.72 0.63
CA ARG A 93 -10.20 24.88 1.40
C ARG A 93 -8.99 24.78 0.45
N ILE A 94 -7.90 25.48 0.76
CA ILE A 94 -6.66 25.50 -0.05
C ILE A 94 -6.01 24.10 -0.19
N ALA A 95 -6.50 23.10 0.53
CA ALA A 95 -6.05 21.72 0.38
C ALA A 95 -6.30 21.20 -1.04
N LYS A 96 -5.26 20.63 -1.66
CA LYS A 96 -5.37 20.06 -3.01
C LYS A 96 -6.46 18.98 -3.07
N PRO A 97 -7.36 19.02 -4.05
CA PRO A 97 -8.44 18.06 -4.18
C PRO A 97 -7.93 16.64 -4.45
N MET A 98 -8.76 15.66 -4.10
CA MET A 98 -8.46 14.25 -4.24
C MET A 98 -9.31 13.54 -5.28
N TRP A 99 -8.76 13.39 -6.48
CA TRP A 99 -9.17 12.46 -7.51
C TRP A 99 -8.85 10.99 -7.22
N LEU A 100 -9.88 10.15 -7.22
CA LEU A 100 -9.81 8.69 -7.16
C LEU A 100 -10.46 8.11 -8.42
N ALA A 101 -10.02 6.92 -8.83
CA ALA A 101 -10.67 6.11 -9.83
C ALA A 101 -11.04 4.76 -9.23
N PHE A 102 -12.27 4.30 -9.48
CA PHE A 102 -12.73 2.97 -9.16
C PHE A 102 -12.87 2.16 -10.45
N ILE A 103 -12.34 0.93 -10.42
CA ILE A 103 -12.45 -0.05 -11.49
C ILE A 103 -12.84 -1.37 -10.83
N GLY A 104 -14.03 -1.89 -11.10
CA GLY A 104 -14.53 -3.09 -10.46
C GLY A 104 -15.88 -3.52 -11.00
N LYS A 105 -16.39 -4.65 -10.51
CA LYS A 105 -17.69 -5.20 -10.96
C LYS A 105 -18.88 -4.44 -10.41
N SER A 106 -18.88 -4.23 -9.10
CA SER A 106 -19.94 -3.51 -8.39
C SER A 106 -19.30 -2.40 -7.58
N MET A 107 -19.71 -1.17 -7.85
CA MET A 107 -19.14 0.00 -7.20
C MET A 107 -19.82 0.23 -5.84
N PRO A 108 -19.06 0.24 -4.72
CA PRO A 108 -19.59 0.68 -3.44
C PRO A 108 -19.98 2.17 -3.48
N SER A 109 -20.64 2.66 -2.43
CA SER A 109 -20.95 4.09 -2.33
C SER A 109 -19.69 4.97 -2.36
N CYS A 110 -19.81 6.22 -2.79
CA CYS A 110 -18.66 7.13 -2.84
C CYS A 110 -18.02 7.32 -1.45
N THR A 111 -18.85 7.31 -0.40
CA THR A 111 -18.40 7.40 0.99
C THR A 111 -17.55 6.19 1.37
N GLU A 112 -17.98 4.97 1.04
CA GLU A 112 -17.21 3.76 1.31
C GLU A 112 -15.89 3.73 0.54
N ILE A 113 -15.89 4.10 -0.74
CA ILE A 113 -14.66 4.15 -1.54
C ILE A 113 -13.65 5.12 -0.94
N PHE A 114 -14.13 6.29 -0.49
CA PHE A 114 -13.28 7.24 0.21
C PHE A 114 -12.71 6.64 1.50
N GLN A 115 -13.52 5.99 2.33
CA GLN A 115 -13.08 5.33 3.56
C GLN A 115 -12.09 4.19 3.28
N TYR A 116 -12.32 3.37 2.26
CA TYR A 116 -11.38 2.33 1.83
C TYR A 116 -10.05 2.92 1.37
N TYR A 117 -10.08 4.03 0.63
CA TYR A 117 -8.85 4.70 0.22
C TYR A 117 -8.05 5.25 1.41
N LEU A 118 -8.72 5.79 2.43
CA LEU A 118 -8.05 6.26 3.65
C LEU A 118 -7.33 5.13 4.41
N ARG A 119 -7.83 3.89 4.34
CA ARG A 119 -7.20 2.71 4.96
C ARG A 119 -5.87 2.31 4.29
N ARG A 120 -5.53 2.82 3.10
CA ARG A 120 -4.32 2.42 2.37
C ARG A 120 -3.03 2.60 3.19
N PHE A 121 -2.98 3.62 4.06
CA PHE A 121 -1.81 3.91 4.90
C PHE A 121 -1.55 2.80 5.94
N GLY A 122 -2.53 1.93 6.18
CA GLY A 122 -2.37 0.77 7.07
C GLY A 122 -1.19 -0.11 6.67
N VAL A 123 -0.96 -0.31 5.37
CA VAL A 123 0.17 -1.11 4.86
C VAL A 123 1.52 -0.41 5.13
N ASP A 124 1.60 0.91 4.91
CA ASP A 124 2.83 1.68 5.20
C ASP A 124 3.16 1.67 6.69
N HIS A 125 2.14 1.83 7.54
CA HIS A 125 2.27 1.74 8.99
C HIS A 125 2.69 0.33 9.42
N TRP A 126 2.13 -0.71 8.79
CA TRP A 126 2.53 -2.09 9.03
C TRP A 126 4.00 -2.33 8.64
N TYR A 127 4.44 -1.84 7.49
CA TYR A 127 5.85 -1.95 7.09
C TYR A 127 6.79 -1.25 8.07
N ARG A 128 6.43 -0.06 8.54
CA ARG A 128 7.19 0.63 9.59
C ARG A 128 7.26 -0.21 10.86
N PHE A 129 6.12 -0.75 11.30
CA PHE A 129 6.01 -1.60 12.47
C PHE A 129 6.86 -2.87 12.35
N ALA A 130 6.75 -3.60 11.24
CA ALA A 130 7.51 -4.82 11.00
C ALA A 130 9.03 -4.57 11.01
N LYS A 131 9.49 -3.50 10.34
CA LYS A 131 10.92 -3.14 10.30
C LYS A 131 11.46 -2.73 11.67
N GLN A 132 10.72 -1.88 12.39
CA GLN A 132 11.19 -1.25 13.62
C GLN A 132 10.99 -2.15 14.85
N ARG A 133 9.81 -2.78 14.98
CA ARG A 133 9.42 -3.50 16.19
C ARG A 133 9.56 -5.02 16.08
N LEU A 134 9.26 -5.59 14.91
CA LEU A 134 9.43 -7.02 14.64
C LEU A 134 10.81 -7.36 14.09
N HIS A 135 11.69 -6.36 13.98
CA HIS A 135 13.07 -6.52 13.56
C HIS A 135 13.22 -7.19 12.18
N TRP A 136 12.28 -6.95 11.26
CA TRP A 136 12.27 -7.59 9.95
C TRP A 136 13.62 -7.47 9.22
N THR A 137 14.29 -6.31 9.31
CA THR A 137 15.56 -6.06 8.61
C THR A 137 16.80 -6.17 9.50
N LEU A 138 16.68 -6.62 10.75
CA LEU A 138 17.80 -6.72 11.69
C LEU A 138 18.66 -7.98 11.43
N PRO A 139 18.09 -9.18 11.19
CA PRO A 139 18.88 -10.38 10.92
C PRO A 139 19.73 -10.25 9.66
N LYS A 140 21.03 -10.54 9.78
CA LYS A 140 21.97 -10.61 8.65
C LYS A 140 22.02 -12.03 8.09
N LEU A 141 20.93 -12.43 7.44
CA LEU A 141 20.76 -13.76 6.87
C LEU A 141 21.69 -13.98 5.67
N SER A 142 22.09 -15.23 5.45
CA SER A 142 23.18 -15.53 4.53
C SER A 142 22.75 -15.85 3.11
N THR A 143 21.50 -16.29 2.92
CA THR A 143 20.92 -16.63 1.61
C THR A 143 19.57 -15.92 1.39
N PRO A 144 19.14 -15.74 0.14
CA PRO A 144 17.82 -15.19 -0.18
C PRO A 144 16.68 -16.01 0.43
N GLU A 145 16.75 -17.34 0.37
CA GLU A 145 15.70 -18.24 0.87
C GLU A 145 15.53 -18.12 2.39
N GLN A 146 16.62 -17.87 3.12
CA GLN A 146 16.54 -17.57 4.55
C GLN A 146 15.81 -16.24 4.79
N SER A 147 16.06 -15.23 3.95
CA SER A 147 15.44 -13.92 4.04
C SER A 147 13.95 -13.97 3.70
N ASP A 148 13.57 -14.79 2.71
CA ASP A 148 12.18 -15.05 2.35
C ASP A 148 11.45 -15.73 3.49
N ARG A 149 11.99 -16.83 4.03
CA ARG A 149 11.40 -17.52 5.19
C ARG A 149 11.24 -16.60 6.40
N TRP A 150 12.19 -15.71 6.65
CA TRP A 150 12.06 -14.72 7.72
C TRP A 150 10.96 -13.70 7.43
N SER A 151 10.80 -13.29 6.17
CA SER A 151 9.75 -12.39 5.74
C SER A 151 8.36 -13.02 5.84
N ASP A 152 8.24 -14.32 5.53
CA ASP A 152 6.99 -15.09 5.65
C ASP A 152 6.49 -15.17 7.10
N LEU A 153 7.39 -15.05 8.08
CA LEU A 153 7.01 -15.01 9.50
C LEU A 153 6.42 -13.66 9.92
N MET A 154 6.69 -12.55 9.22
CA MET A 154 6.25 -11.22 9.65
C MET A 154 4.72 -11.08 9.73
N PRO A 155 3.93 -11.55 8.74
CA PRO A 155 2.47 -11.58 8.86
C PRO A 155 2.00 -12.47 10.01
N LEU A 156 2.61 -13.65 10.20
CA LEU A 156 2.22 -14.59 11.26
C LEU A 156 2.44 -14.00 12.66
N ILE A 157 3.60 -13.38 12.89
CA ILE A 157 3.89 -12.68 14.16
C ILE A 157 2.92 -11.51 14.36
N THR A 158 2.59 -10.78 13.29
CA THR A 158 1.60 -9.70 13.37
C THR A 158 0.22 -10.23 13.78
N TRP A 159 -0.22 -11.37 13.24
CA TRP A 159 -1.47 -12.01 13.62
C TRP A 159 -1.46 -12.49 15.07
N GLN A 160 -0.37 -13.09 15.53
CA GLN A 160 -0.22 -13.51 16.93
C GLN A 160 -0.33 -12.31 17.88
N LEU A 161 0.31 -11.19 17.55
CA LEU A 161 0.19 -9.95 18.32
C LEU A 161 -1.22 -9.37 18.29
N TRP A 162 -1.90 -9.45 17.15
CA TRP A 162 -3.28 -9.00 17.05
C TRP A 162 -4.22 -9.82 17.93
N LEU A 163 -4.08 -11.15 17.93
CA LEU A 163 -4.85 -12.07 18.78
C LEU A 163 -4.52 -11.90 20.27
N ALA A 164 -3.26 -11.64 20.60
CA ALA A 164 -2.83 -11.44 21.99
C ALA A 164 -3.32 -10.12 22.61
N ARG A 165 -3.80 -9.18 21.78
CA ARG A 165 -4.12 -7.81 22.19
C ARG A 165 -5.06 -7.71 23.38
N ASP A 166 -6.08 -8.57 23.43
CA ASP A 166 -7.13 -8.50 24.45
C ASP A 166 -6.76 -9.29 25.72
N ILE A 167 -5.67 -10.06 25.67
CA ILE A 167 -5.18 -10.91 26.77
C ILE A 167 -3.97 -10.25 27.45
N VAL A 168 -3.18 -9.49 26.70
CA VAL A 168 -1.96 -8.84 27.20
C VAL A 168 -2.30 -7.74 28.21
N LYS A 169 -1.67 -7.83 29.39
CA LYS A 169 -1.61 -6.73 30.35
C LYS A 169 -0.59 -5.68 29.89
N ASP A 170 -0.99 -4.41 29.81
CA ASP A 170 -0.08 -3.32 29.42
C ASP A 170 1.07 -3.19 30.43
N ASN A 171 2.26 -2.87 29.92
CA ASN A 171 3.46 -2.64 30.72
C ASN A 171 4.21 -1.42 30.17
N PRO A 172 3.67 -0.20 30.35
CA PRO A 172 4.22 1.03 29.77
C PRO A 172 5.59 1.39 30.37
N LEU A 173 6.45 1.99 29.56
CA LEU A 173 7.66 2.69 30.01
C LEU A 173 7.28 3.96 30.80
N PRO A 174 8.17 4.52 31.63
CA PRO A 174 7.83 5.67 32.49
C PRO A 174 7.28 6.90 31.74
N TRP A 175 7.71 7.14 30.51
CA TRP A 175 7.26 8.26 29.67
C TRP A 175 6.08 7.92 28.75
N GLN A 176 5.62 6.67 28.76
CA GLN A 176 4.57 6.17 27.88
C GLN A 176 3.19 6.41 28.51
N LYS A 177 2.37 7.23 27.87
CA LYS A 177 0.98 7.46 28.31
C LYS A 177 0.15 6.17 28.30
N THR A 178 -0.78 6.06 29.24
CA THR A 178 -1.79 5.00 29.25
C THR A 178 -2.68 5.11 28.01
N ALA A 179 -3.02 3.98 27.40
CA ALA A 179 -3.88 3.92 26.23
C ALA A 179 -5.03 2.93 26.45
N PRO A 180 -6.30 3.30 26.19
CA PRO A 180 -7.43 2.40 26.38
C PRO A 180 -7.44 1.25 25.36
N LYS A 181 -6.81 1.45 24.21
CA LYS A 181 -6.65 0.47 23.14
C LYS A 181 -5.18 0.30 22.83
N LEU A 182 -4.64 -0.89 23.15
CA LEU A 182 -3.23 -1.18 22.89
C LEU A 182 -2.93 -1.18 21.40
N THR A 183 -1.84 -0.52 21.02
CA THR A 183 -1.30 -0.55 19.66
C THR A 183 -0.47 -1.81 19.46
N PRO A 184 -0.23 -2.27 18.20
CA PRO A 184 0.62 -3.44 17.95
C PRO A 184 2.00 -3.34 18.61
N GLY A 185 2.57 -2.13 18.69
CA GLY A 185 3.83 -1.87 19.39
C GLY A 185 3.76 -2.10 20.90
N ARG A 186 2.67 -1.70 21.54
CA ARG A 186 2.43 -1.94 22.97
C ARG A 186 2.18 -3.40 23.26
N VAL A 187 1.39 -4.08 22.44
CA VAL A 187 1.17 -5.53 22.59
C VAL A 187 2.50 -6.28 22.45
N ALA A 188 3.32 -5.93 21.46
CA ALA A 188 4.65 -6.54 21.30
C ALA A 188 5.59 -6.28 22.49
N GLN A 189 5.46 -5.14 23.17
CA GLN A 189 6.23 -4.83 24.39
C GLN A 189 5.87 -5.75 25.56
N SER A 190 4.59 -6.12 25.68
CA SER A 190 4.10 -6.90 26.82
C SER A 190 3.85 -8.39 26.53
N ILE A 191 3.92 -8.84 25.27
CA ILE A 191 3.65 -10.23 24.88
C ILE A 191 4.58 -11.25 25.57
N GLY A 192 5.75 -10.82 26.04
CA GLY A 192 6.69 -11.69 26.75
C GLY A 192 6.07 -12.44 27.94
N ALA A 193 5.13 -11.81 28.65
CA ALA A 193 4.43 -12.45 29.77
C ALA A 193 3.55 -13.63 29.29
N ILE A 194 2.88 -13.50 28.15
CA ILE A 194 2.07 -14.58 27.57
C ILE A 194 2.98 -15.72 27.09
N LEU A 195 4.08 -15.38 26.41
CA LEU A 195 5.04 -16.39 25.93
C LEU A 195 5.68 -17.16 27.10
N ALA A 196 5.89 -16.50 28.25
CA ALA A 196 6.36 -17.15 29.45
C ALA A 196 5.36 -18.18 30.00
N VAL A 197 4.04 -17.94 29.88
CA VAL A 197 3.00 -18.88 30.35
C VAL A 197 2.78 -20.03 29.37
N ILE A 198 2.74 -19.75 28.06
CA ILE A 198 2.58 -20.79 27.02
C ILE A 198 3.78 -21.75 27.01
N HIS A 199 4.94 -21.29 27.49
CA HIS A 199 6.23 -21.95 27.39
C HIS A 199 6.65 -22.17 25.93
N THR A 200 7.83 -22.77 25.73
CA THR A 200 8.36 -23.04 24.40
C THR A 200 8.18 -24.52 24.05
N PRO A 201 7.69 -24.86 22.84
CA PRO A 201 7.74 -26.22 22.34
C PRO A 201 9.17 -26.64 21.95
N ALA A 202 10.14 -25.71 21.99
CA ALA A 202 11.51 -26.00 21.62
C ALA A 202 12.15 -26.97 22.63
N LYS A 203 12.88 -27.94 22.11
CA LYS A 203 13.72 -28.82 22.94
C LYS A 203 14.76 -27.99 23.70
N PRO A 204 15.15 -28.40 24.92
CA PRO A 204 16.22 -27.74 25.65
C PRO A 204 17.48 -27.63 24.77
N PRO A 205 18.24 -26.53 24.89
CA PRO A 205 19.43 -26.33 24.08
C PRO A 205 20.40 -27.49 24.33
N LYS A 206 21.05 -27.96 23.27
CA LYS A 206 22.11 -28.97 23.41
C LYS A 206 23.20 -28.39 24.31
N LEU A 207 23.61 -29.14 25.33
CA LEU A 207 24.74 -28.79 26.17
C LEU A 207 25.94 -28.51 25.26
N ARG A 208 26.55 -27.33 25.43
CA ARG A 208 27.70 -26.91 24.64
C ARG A 208 28.93 -27.71 25.09
N GLY A 209 29.08 -28.92 24.56
CA GLY A 209 30.33 -29.68 24.67
C GLY A 209 31.44 -29.06 23.83
N LYS A 210 32.67 -29.58 23.98
CA LYS A 210 33.74 -29.32 23.01
C LYS A 210 33.28 -29.89 21.67
N SER A 211 33.06 -29.03 20.68
CA SER A 211 32.80 -29.48 19.31
C SER A 211 33.98 -30.37 18.88
N PRO A 212 33.75 -31.48 18.16
CA PRO A 212 34.81 -32.38 17.68
C PRO A 212 35.78 -31.73 16.68
N GLY A 213 35.70 -30.41 16.49
CA GLY A 213 36.51 -29.67 15.55
C GLY A 213 36.07 -29.91 14.11
N TRP A 214 36.83 -29.32 13.21
CA TRP A 214 36.66 -29.55 11.79
C TRP A 214 37.36 -30.87 11.43
N LYS A 215 36.72 -31.73 10.62
CA LYS A 215 37.36 -33.01 10.23
C LYS A 215 38.66 -32.72 9.47
N PRO A 216 39.79 -33.36 9.82
CA PRO A 216 40.96 -33.38 8.96
C PRO A 216 40.52 -33.82 7.55
N GLU A 217 41.12 -33.24 6.51
CA GLU A 217 40.79 -33.47 5.08
C GLU A 217 39.55 -32.76 4.51
N GLN A 218 38.63 -32.26 5.34
CA GLN A 218 37.51 -31.47 4.81
C GLN A 218 38.01 -30.06 4.43
N THR A 219 37.89 -29.65 3.17
CA THR A 219 38.30 -28.29 2.75
C THR A 219 37.18 -27.29 3.01
N ARG A 220 37.52 -26.14 3.61
CA ARG A 220 36.55 -25.04 3.78
C ARG A 220 36.32 -24.35 2.44
N LYS A 221 35.09 -24.40 1.93
CA LYS A 221 34.70 -23.57 0.78
C LYS A 221 34.57 -22.12 1.23
N ARG A 222 35.28 -21.20 0.57
CA ARG A 222 35.09 -19.76 0.78
C ARG A 222 33.66 -19.39 0.39
N ARG A 223 33.03 -18.51 1.16
CA ARG A 223 31.69 -17.99 0.84
C ARG A 223 31.75 -17.27 -0.51
N ILE A 224 30.75 -17.52 -1.37
CA ILE A 224 30.60 -16.81 -2.64
C ILE A 224 30.31 -15.34 -2.32
N ASN A 225 31.18 -14.46 -2.78
CA ASN A 225 30.98 -13.02 -2.66
C ASN A 225 30.16 -12.54 -3.87
N TYR A 226 28.96 -12.05 -3.60
CA TYR A 226 28.14 -11.40 -4.63
C TYR A 226 28.56 -9.94 -4.79
N PRO A 227 28.59 -9.40 -6.02
CA PRO A 227 28.91 -7.99 -6.24
C PRO A 227 27.88 -7.08 -5.57
N VAL A 228 28.33 -5.97 -5.00
CA VAL A 228 27.44 -4.96 -4.42
C VAL A 228 26.66 -4.28 -5.54
N VAL A 229 25.34 -4.52 -5.61
CA VAL A 229 24.47 -3.83 -6.55
C VAL A 229 24.33 -2.36 -6.12
N LYS A 230 25.11 -1.47 -6.74
CA LYS A 230 24.97 -0.02 -6.56
C LYS A 230 23.86 0.49 -7.46
N LYS A 231 22.87 1.21 -6.91
CA LYS A 231 21.73 1.82 -7.64
C LYS A 231 22.11 2.91 -8.67
N ARG A 232 23.39 3.08 -9.00
CA ARG A 232 23.87 3.92 -10.09
C ARG A 232 24.69 3.05 -11.03
N THR A 233 24.12 2.74 -12.18
CA THR A 233 24.63 3.07 -13.53
C THR A 233 23.61 2.50 -14.51
N THR A 234 22.85 3.36 -15.17
CA THR A 234 22.26 3.02 -16.46
C THR A 234 23.42 2.62 -17.37
N THR A 235 23.62 1.34 -17.62
CA THR A 235 24.47 0.91 -18.73
C THR A 235 23.85 1.50 -19.99
N ARG A 236 24.53 2.50 -20.55
CA ARG A 236 24.21 3.11 -21.83
C ARG A 236 24.28 1.99 -22.85
N THR A 237 23.13 1.53 -23.34
CA THR A 237 23.07 0.52 -24.40
C THR A 237 23.85 1.09 -25.59
N LYS A 238 25.02 0.53 -25.91
CA LYS A 238 25.69 0.84 -27.18
C LYS A 238 24.75 0.33 -28.28
N LYS A 239 24.10 1.24 -29.01
CA LYS A 239 23.46 0.90 -30.28
C LYS A 239 24.57 0.34 -31.19
N GLN A 240 24.36 -0.88 -31.69
CA GLN A 240 25.15 -1.38 -32.82
C GLN A 240 24.88 -0.47 -34.04
N PRO A 241 25.90 -0.08 -34.83
CA PRO A 241 25.67 0.60 -36.09
C PRO A 241 24.88 -0.32 -37.02
N GLN A 242 23.87 0.23 -37.69
CA GLN A 242 23.20 -0.45 -38.80
C GLN A 242 24.20 -0.56 -39.97
N PRO A 243 24.33 -1.73 -40.62
CA PRO A 243 25.10 -1.83 -41.85
C PRO A 243 24.38 -1.04 -42.97
N ALA A 244 25.20 -0.44 -43.83
CA ALA A 244 24.82 0.40 -44.96
C ALA A 244 24.02 -0.36 -46.04
#